data_AF-A0A849L5B8-F1
#
_entry.id   AF-A0A849L5B8-F1
#
_cell.length_a   1.000
_cell.length_b   1.000
_cell.length_c   1.000
_cell.angle_alpha   90.00
_cell.angle_beta   90.00
_cell.angle_gamma   90.00
#
_symmetry.space_group_name_H-M   'P 1'
#
loop_
_entity.id
_entity.type
_entity.pdbx_description
1 polymer ?
#
loop_
_entity_poly.entity_id
_entity_poly.type
_entity_poly.pdbx_seq_one_letter_code
_entity_poly.pdbx_strand_id
1 'polypeptide(L)'
;MVESLFTLLLAGCADDGSFCTLLERRTLAVHDVAACEAMLDLRLSDLTAEYPVFVGICLSGSEAAAPAGWNLDRPEALPKDISA
;
A
#
# COMPACT_ATOMS: atom_id res chain seq x y z
N MET A 1 -21.31 15.66 -8.75
CA MET A 1 -20.87 14.37 -8.21
C MET A 1 -19.48 14.62 -7.68
N VAL A 2 -19.25 14.55 -6.36
CA VAL A 2 -17.90 14.73 -5.82
C VAL A 2 -17.17 13.42 -6.05
N GLU A 3 -16.12 13.44 -6.86
CA GLU A 3 -15.24 12.28 -7.01
C GLU A 3 -14.48 12.12 -5.70
N SER A 4 -14.69 10.99 -5.02
CA SER A 4 -13.85 10.63 -3.89
C SER A 4 -12.49 10.24 -4.43
N LEU A 5 -11.44 10.84 -3.90
CA LEU A 5 -10.07 10.48 -4.27
C LEU A 5 -9.59 9.44 -3.27
N PHE A 6 -9.01 8.35 -3.77
CA PHE A 6 -8.37 7.32 -3.00
C PHE A 6 -6.91 7.16 -3.40
N THR A 7 -6.07 6.70 -2.50
CA THR A 7 -4.66 6.43 -2.73
C THR A 7 -4.40 4.96 -2.48
N LEU A 8 -3.79 4.29 -3.46
CA LEU A 8 -3.23 2.95 -3.32
C LEU A 8 -1.80 3.09 -2.81
N LEU A 9 -1.48 2.34 -1.76
CA LEU A 9 -0.13 2.15 -1.25
C LEU A 9 0.21 0.67 -1.31
N LEU A 10 1.31 0.35 -2.01
CA LEU A 10 1.86 -1.00 -2.12
C LEU A 10 3.22 -1.04 -1.42
N ALA A 11 3.38 -2.00 -0.51
CA ALA A 11 4.65 -2.33 0.12
C ALA A 11 5.04 -3.77 -0.21
N GLY A 12 6.34 -3.98 -0.43
CA GLY A 12 6.92 -5.31 -0.56
C GLY A 12 7.92 -5.57 0.56
N CYS A 13 7.97 -6.81 1.04
CA CYS A 13 8.91 -7.27 2.05
C CYS A 13 9.83 -8.36 1.48
N ALA A 14 11.10 -8.37 1.93
CA ALA A 14 12.06 -9.43 1.60
C ALA A 14 11.59 -10.80 2.14
N ASP A 15 12.14 -11.91 1.62
CA ASP A 15 11.79 -13.31 1.99
C ASP A 15 11.82 -13.57 3.50
N ASP A 16 12.69 -12.89 4.23
CA ASP A 16 12.85 -13.04 5.68
C ASP A 16 12.03 -12.03 6.51
N GLY A 17 11.25 -11.17 5.84
CA GLY A 17 10.45 -10.12 6.47
C GLY A 17 11.29 -9.07 7.21
N SER A 18 12.61 -9.06 7.05
CA SER A 18 13.52 -8.17 7.79
C SER A 18 13.43 -6.72 7.33
N PHE A 19 12.98 -6.52 6.10
CA PHE A 19 12.92 -5.24 5.43
C PHE A 19 11.70 -5.17 4.52
N CYS A 20 10.95 -4.07 4.64
CA CYS A 20 9.82 -3.77 3.78
C CYS A 20 9.95 -2.35 3.28
N THR A 21 9.69 -2.14 1.99
CA THR A 21 9.72 -0.82 1.37
C THR A 21 8.42 -0.55 0.63
N LEU A 22 8.08 0.73 0.52
CA LEU A 22 7.03 1.18 -0.37
C LEU A 22 7.50 1.08 -1.82
N LEU A 23 6.67 0.49 -2.66
CA LEU A 23 6.98 0.22 -4.07
C LEU A 23 6.17 1.09 -5.01
N GLU A 24 4.88 1.32 -4.70
CA GLU A 24 4.02 2.15 -5.53
C GLU A 24 3.02 2.93 -4.68
N ARG A 25 2.99 4.26 -4.88
CA ARG A 25 1.98 5.17 -4.33
C ARG A 25 1.24 5.83 -5.48
N ARG A 26 -0.09 5.64 -5.56
CA ARG A 26 -0.89 6.17 -6.66
C ARG A 26 -2.26 6.67 -6.20
N THR A 27 -2.63 7.88 -6.59
CA THR A 27 -3.98 8.43 -6.37
C THR A 27 -4.91 8.07 -7.53
N LEU A 28 -6.13 7.66 -7.21
CA LEU A 28 -7.19 7.23 -8.13
C LEU A 28 -8.50 7.94 -7.76
N ALA A 29 -9.30 8.27 -8.76
CA ALA A 29 -10.65 8.82 -8.58
C ALA A 29 -11.66 7.66 -8.61
N VAL A 30 -12.18 7.26 -7.45
CA VAL A 30 -13.20 6.22 -7.33
C VAL A 30 -14.26 6.58 -6.31
N HIS A 31 -15.49 6.18 -6.56
CA HIS A 31 -16.63 6.62 -5.76
C HIS A 31 -16.85 5.81 -4.48
N ASP A 32 -16.21 4.65 -4.33
CA ASP A 32 -16.31 3.80 -3.13
C ASP A 32 -15.01 3.01 -2.85
N VAL A 33 -14.89 2.51 -1.62
CA VAL A 33 -13.70 1.77 -1.13
C VAL A 33 -13.56 0.40 -1.82
N ALA A 34 -14.66 -0.31 -2.09
CA ALA A 34 -14.62 -1.65 -2.67
C ALA A 34 -14.09 -1.61 -4.12
N ALA A 35 -14.45 -0.59 -4.90
CA ALA A 35 -13.90 -0.33 -6.23
C ALA A 35 -12.40 -0.05 -6.17
N CYS A 36 -11.94 0.65 -5.11
CA CYS A 36 -10.53 0.86 -4.87
C CYS A 36 -9.78 -0.44 -4.53
N GLU A 37 -10.34 -1.25 -3.63
CA GLU A 37 -9.79 -2.55 -3.23
C GLU A 37 -9.71 -3.51 -4.41
N ALA A 38 -10.73 -3.56 -5.26
CA ALA A 38 -10.69 -4.38 -6.48
C ALA A 38 -9.55 -3.99 -7.42
N MET A 39 -9.24 -2.69 -7.55
CA MET A 39 -8.08 -2.23 -8.32
C MET A 39 -6.76 -2.55 -7.63
N LEU A 40 -6.71 -2.49 -6.30
CA LEU A 40 -5.55 -2.88 -5.52
C LEU A 40 -5.22 -4.36 -5.73
N ASP A 41 -6.23 -5.23 -5.68
CA ASP A 41 -6.06 -6.68 -5.90
C ASP A 41 -5.51 -6.97 -7.30
N LEU A 42 -6.03 -6.29 -8.33
CA LEU A 42 -5.49 -6.39 -9.68
C LEU A 42 -4.01 -6.00 -9.71
N ARG A 43 -3.63 -4.92 -9.04
CA ARG A 43 -2.23 -4.48 -8.98
C ARG A 43 -1.34 -5.46 -8.22
N LEU A 44 -1.79 -5.97 -7.08
CA LEU A 44 -1.07 -7.01 -6.34
C LEU A 44 -0.85 -8.27 -7.19
N SER A 45 -1.83 -8.63 -8.04
CA SER A 45 -1.71 -9.77 -8.95
C SER A 45 -0.70 -9.56 -10.10
N ASP A 46 -0.43 -8.31 -10.48
CA ASP A 46 0.51 -7.95 -11.53
C ASP A 46 1.97 -7.85 -11.03
N LEU A 47 2.22 -7.82 -9.71
CA LEU A 47 3.57 -7.64 -9.14
C LEU A 47 4.38 -8.94 -9.12
N THR A 48 5.66 -8.84 -9.51
CA THR A 48 6.59 -9.99 -9.63
C THR A 48 7.72 -10.00 -8.58
N ALA A 49 8.35 -11.17 -8.49
CA ALA A 49 9.23 -11.78 -7.48
C ALA A 49 10.34 -11.00 -6.73
N GLU A 50 10.55 -9.69 -6.94
CA GLU A 50 11.58 -8.97 -6.15
C GLU A 50 11.21 -8.88 -4.65
N TYR A 51 9.90 -8.89 -4.36
CA TYR A 51 9.36 -8.97 -3.02
C TYR A 51 8.40 -10.17 -2.95
N PRO A 52 8.74 -11.25 -2.25
CA PRO A 52 7.90 -12.46 -2.16
C PRO A 52 6.60 -12.22 -1.38
N VAL A 53 6.56 -11.18 -0.55
CA VAL A 53 5.38 -10.79 0.24
C VAL A 53 5.01 -9.36 -0.09
N PHE A 54 3.78 -9.16 -0.55
CA PHE A 54 3.20 -7.84 -0.81
C PHE A 54 2.02 -7.57 0.12
N VAL A 55 1.93 -6.32 0.56
CA VAL A 55 0.76 -5.79 1.28
C VAL A 55 0.30 -4.53 0.57
N GLY A 56 -1.00 -4.42 0.38
CA GLY A 56 -1.63 -3.27 -0.24
C GLY A 56 -2.70 -2.67 0.68
N ILE A 57 -2.87 -1.35 0.60
CA ILE A 57 -4.01 -0.67 1.23
C ILE A 57 -4.58 0.41 0.31
N CYS A 58 -5.90 0.61 0.40
CA CYS A 58 -6.57 1.76 -0.16
C CYS A 58 -6.94 2.75 0.94
N LEU A 59 -6.52 4.01 0.79
CA LEU A 59 -6.78 5.10 1.73
C LEU A 59 -7.56 6.22 1.06
N SER A 60 -8.47 6.89 1.76
CA SER A 60 -9.08 8.11 1.21
C SER A 60 -8.01 9.21 1.07
N GLY A 61 -8.21 10.17 0.15
CA GLY A 61 -7.26 11.24 -0.13
C GLY A 61 -6.95 12.13 1.08
N SER A 62 -7.89 12.25 2.02
CA SER A 62 -7.69 12.92 3.32
C SER A 62 -6.86 12.11 4.31
N GLU A 63 -6.81 10.79 4.16
CA GLU A 63 -6.09 9.84 5.01
C GLU A 63 -4.77 9.37 4.38
N ALA A 64 -4.41 9.91 3.20
CA ALA A 64 -3.24 9.52 2.41
C ALA A 64 -1.89 9.92 3.03
N ALA A 65 -1.80 10.01 4.36
CA ALA A 65 -0.55 9.82 5.08
C ALA A 65 -0.26 8.32 5.11
N ALA A 66 1.01 7.93 5.06
CA ALA A 66 1.34 6.53 5.27
C ALA A 66 0.81 6.08 6.64
N PRO A 67 0.33 4.82 6.78
CA PRO A 67 -0.07 4.28 8.07
C PRO A 67 1.00 4.54 9.12
N ALA A 68 0.60 4.77 10.37
CA ALA A 68 1.52 5.06 11.45
C ALA A 68 2.64 3.99 11.50
N GLY A 69 3.88 4.45 11.36
CA GLY A 69 5.06 3.58 11.33
C GLY A 69 5.63 3.26 9.95
N TRP A 70 4.94 3.64 8.87
CA TRP A 70 5.50 3.56 7.52
C TRP A 70 6.27 4.85 7.23
N ASN A 71 7.58 4.72 7.01
CA ASN A 71 8.43 5.88 6.78
C ASN A 71 8.55 6.14 5.26
N LEU A 72 7.87 7.19 4.77
CA LEU A 72 7.86 7.55 3.34
C LEU A 72 9.21 8.07 2.83
N ASP A 73 10.06 8.56 3.74
CA ASP A 73 11.33 9.21 3.43
C ASP A 73 12.55 8.29 3.68
N ARG A 74 12.31 7.03 4.08
CA ARG A 74 13.38 6.10 4.44
C ARG A 74 13.04 4.68 3.97
N PRO A 75 13.88 4.04 3.14
CA PRO A 75 13.68 2.64 2.77
C PRO A 75 13.66 1.71 3.99
N GLU A 76 14.26 2.10 5.12
CA GLU A 76 14.51 1.19 6.24
C GLU A 76 13.47 1.27 7.36
N ALA A 77 12.87 0.10 7.58
CA ALA A 77 12.18 -0.40 8.76
C ALA A 77 10.68 -0.04 8.91
N LEU A 78 9.84 -1.03 8.63
CA LEU A 78 8.50 -1.13 9.22
C LEU A 78 8.61 -1.34 10.74
N PRO A 79 7.61 -0.90 11.54
CA PRO A 79 7.59 -1.14 12.99
C PRO A 79 7.33 -2.61 13.26
N LYS A 80 7.90 -3.11 14.37
CA LYS A 80 7.89 -4.52 14.79
C LYS A 80 6.52 -5.09 15.21
N ASP A 81 5.42 -4.37 14.98
CA ASP A 81 4.12 -4.68 15.60
C ASP A 81 3.05 -5.23 14.65
N ILE A 82 3.41 -5.68 13.44
CA ILE A 82 2.50 -6.51 12.65
C ILE A 82 2.75 -7.98 13.03
N SER A 83 2.20 -8.37 14.18
CA SER A 83 1.99 -9.75 14.57
C SER A 83 0.50 -9.94 14.84
N ALA A 84 -0.19 -10.64 13.93
CA ALA A 84 -1.39 -11.42 14.20
C ALA A 84 -1.56 -12.47 13.10
#